data_AF-A0A8X6JM50-F1
#
_entry.id   AF-A0A8X6JM50-F1
#
_cell.length_a   1.000
_cell.length_b   1.000
_cell.length_c   1.000
_cell.angle_alpha   90.00
_cell.angle_beta   90.00
_cell.angle_gamma   90.00
#
_symmetry.space_group_name_H-M   'P 1'
#
loop_
_entity.id
_entity.type
_entity.pdbx_description
1 polymer ?
#
loop_
_entity_poly.entity_id
_entity_poly.type
_entity_poly.pdbx_seq_one_letter_code
_entity_poly.pdbx_strand_id
1 'polypeptide(L)'
;MAAAPVAPRKRLVSIKSYSIEHGYPSRRRSLVGDAKFETVKNKEAKETWILEQRKKTEDEELSEEESCQGCILHLETRTSKKKDFDFDIMVRINATKDRVLHIIKALRANSVHDINILIEEKISIKDPWFPRHISELDFCTHLMTKFEPDLDMDHPGFSDQVYRARRKQIAEIAFLYKYGESIPRVNYTEEEIRTWGVVYNNLKTFLPTHACKQYLDVFSILEKECGYRADNIPQLEDVSSFLKSKPFF
;
A
#
# COMPACT_ATOMS: atom_id res chain seq x y z
N MET A 1 -6.55 17.14 38.28
CA MET A 1 -5.30 16.94 37.52
C MET A 1 -5.67 16.32 36.19
N ALA A 2 -5.53 17.07 35.09
CA ALA A 2 -5.83 16.59 33.74
C ALA A 2 -4.60 15.84 33.18
N ALA A 3 -4.82 14.64 32.63
CA ALA A 3 -3.76 13.86 31.97
C ALA A 3 -3.38 14.49 30.63
N ALA A 4 -2.08 14.68 30.40
CA ALA A 4 -1.53 15.21 29.16
C ALA A 4 -1.72 14.23 27.98
N PRO A 5 -1.88 14.72 26.74
CA PRO A 5 -2.08 13.87 25.58
C PRO A 5 -0.77 13.16 25.19
N VAL A 6 -0.85 11.84 24.99
CA VAL A 6 0.26 11.01 24.48
C VAL A 6 0.49 11.37 23.02
N ALA A 7 1.65 11.93 22.70
CA ALA A 7 2.04 12.26 21.34
C ALA A 7 2.14 10.98 20.47
N PRO A 8 1.66 11.00 19.22
CA PRO A 8 1.78 9.85 18.33
C PRO A 8 3.26 9.56 18.05
N ARG A 9 3.69 8.32 18.31
CA ARG A 9 5.02 7.82 17.96
C ARG A 9 5.22 7.94 16.46
N LYS A 10 5.99 8.95 16.03
CA LYS A 10 6.44 9.10 14.64
C LYS A 10 7.26 7.86 14.28
N ARG A 11 6.71 6.97 13.44
CA ARG A 11 7.53 5.98 12.73
C ARG A 11 8.38 6.76 11.73
N LEU A 12 9.64 6.99 12.08
CA LEU A 12 10.64 7.45 11.12
C LEU A 12 10.91 6.31 10.14
N VAL A 13 10.24 6.35 8.98
CA VAL A 13 10.57 5.48 7.85
C VAL A 13 11.65 6.21 7.05
N SER A 14 12.91 5.89 7.34
CA SER A 14 14.06 6.36 6.55
C SER A 14 14.18 5.49 5.30
N ILE A 15 13.68 5.96 4.16
CA ILE A 15 13.95 5.33 2.86
C ILE A 15 15.28 5.90 2.35
N LYS A 16 16.33 5.08 2.34
CA LYS A 16 17.55 5.35 1.58
C LYS A 16 17.34 4.86 0.16
N SER A 17 17.48 5.73 -0.83
CA SER A 17 17.45 5.41 -2.25
C SER A 17 18.65 4.53 -2.59
N TYR A 18 18.44 3.24 -2.80
CA TYR A 18 19.50 2.31 -3.20
C TYR A 18 19.69 2.34 -4.72
N SER A 19 20.26 3.43 -5.24
CA SER A 19 20.67 3.52 -6.64
C SER A 19 22.14 3.92 -6.72
N ILE A 20 22.94 3.05 -7.36
CA ILE A 20 24.37 3.18 -7.72
C ILE A 20 25.36 3.35 -6.55
N GLU A 21 25.08 4.17 -5.55
CA GLU A 21 25.98 4.46 -4.41
C GLU A 21 26.27 3.26 -3.50
N HIS A 22 25.48 2.18 -3.60
CA HIS A 22 25.63 0.97 -2.78
C HIS A 22 26.11 -0.26 -3.58
N GLY A 23 26.75 -0.03 -4.74
CA GLY A 23 27.58 -1.05 -5.42
C GLY A 23 26.90 -1.89 -6.51
N TYR A 24 25.71 -1.53 -7.00
CA TYR A 24 25.06 -2.27 -8.09
C TYR A 24 25.54 -1.79 -9.48
N PRO A 25 26.16 -2.65 -10.32
CA PRO A 25 26.67 -2.25 -11.63
C PRO A 25 25.53 -1.89 -12.60
N SER A 26 25.60 -0.69 -13.17
CA SER A 26 24.58 -0.11 -14.07
C SER A 26 24.35 -0.85 -15.39
N ARG A 27 25.21 -1.81 -15.75
CA ARG A 27 25.27 -2.34 -17.13
C ARG A 27 24.36 -3.55 -17.42
N ARG A 28 23.73 -4.17 -16.41
CA ARG A 28 22.73 -5.24 -16.58
C ARG A 28 21.68 -5.20 -15.47
N ARG A 29 20.78 -4.22 -15.53
CA ARG A 29 19.54 -4.26 -14.73
C ARG A 29 18.63 -5.34 -15.29
N SER A 30 18.26 -6.30 -14.45
CA SER A 30 17.28 -7.33 -14.75
C SER A 30 16.28 -7.31 -13.61
N LEU A 31 14.99 -7.38 -13.91
CA LEU A 31 13.93 -7.43 -12.89
C LEU A 31 14.19 -8.53 -11.84
N VAL A 32 14.78 -9.64 -12.26
CA VAL A 32 15.16 -10.75 -11.36
C VAL A 32 16.40 -10.38 -10.54
N GLY A 33 17.32 -9.61 -11.11
CA GLY A 33 18.52 -9.10 -10.45
C GLY A 33 18.20 -8.05 -9.39
N ASP A 34 17.29 -7.13 -9.67
CA ASP A 34 16.87 -6.06 -8.77
C ASP A 34 16.09 -6.64 -7.59
N ALA A 35 15.11 -7.53 -7.86
CA ALA A 35 14.37 -8.22 -6.80
C ALA A 35 15.30 -9.03 -5.87
N LYS A 36 16.30 -9.74 -6.42
CA LYS A 36 17.28 -10.47 -5.61
C LYS A 36 18.15 -9.54 -4.77
N PHE A 37 18.61 -8.42 -5.34
CA PHE A 37 19.44 -7.46 -4.64
C PHE A 37 18.67 -6.76 -3.52
N GLU A 38 17.42 -6.36 -3.77
CA GLU A 38 16.52 -5.81 -2.75
C GLU A 38 16.23 -6.82 -1.64
N THR A 39 16.04 -8.10 -1.97
CA THR A 39 15.84 -9.15 -0.96
C THR A 39 17.04 -9.24 -0.02
N VAL A 40 18.26 -9.17 -0.56
CA VAL A 40 19.51 -9.18 0.22
C VAL A 40 19.63 -7.91 1.07
N LYS A 41 19.37 -6.74 0.49
CA LYS A 41 19.48 -5.45 1.21
C LYS A 41 18.42 -5.28 2.29
N ASN A 42 17.20 -5.73 2.06
CA ASN A 42 16.15 -5.76 3.07
C ASN A 42 16.49 -6.70 4.23
N LYS A 43 17.16 -7.82 3.94
CA LYS A 43 17.67 -8.73 4.98
C LYS A 43 18.77 -8.06 5.82
N GLU A 44 19.77 -7.45 5.18
CA GLU A 44 20.85 -6.71 5.86
C GLU A 44 20.31 -5.52 6.69
N ALA A 45 19.33 -4.78 6.16
CA ALA A 45 18.69 -3.66 6.86
C ALA A 45 17.88 -4.11 8.08
N LYS A 46 17.21 -5.27 7.97
CA LYS A 46 16.50 -5.89 9.09
C LYS A 46 17.49 -6.35 10.17
N GLU A 47 18.58 -7.00 9.78
CA GLU A 47 19.65 -7.45 10.70
C GLU A 47 20.31 -6.28 11.43
N THR A 48 20.65 -5.21 10.72
CA THR A 48 21.24 -4.01 11.32
C THR A 48 20.27 -3.28 12.26
N TRP A 49 18.99 -3.17 11.90
CA TRP A 49 17.97 -2.60 12.78
C TRP A 49 17.80 -3.43 14.06
N ILE A 50 17.77 -4.76 13.95
CA ILE A 50 17.72 -5.66 15.10
C ILE A 50 18.95 -5.45 15.99
N LEU A 51 20.15 -5.36 15.41
CA LEU A 51 21.39 -5.13 16.16
C LEU A 51 21.41 -3.76 16.85
N GLU A 52 20.81 -2.75 16.23
CA GLU A 52 20.68 -1.40 16.79
C GLU A 52 19.62 -1.34 17.90
N GLN A 53 18.54 -2.11 17.81
CA GLN A 53 17.59 -2.29 18.92
C GLN A 53 18.25 -3.04 20.08
N ARG A 54 19.01 -4.11 19.80
CA ARG A 54 19.80 -4.86 20.80
C ARG A 54 20.82 -3.99 21.54
N LYS A 55 21.38 -2.97 20.88
CA LYS A 55 22.27 -1.98 21.53
C LYS A 55 21.54 -0.95 22.39
N LYS A 56 20.23 -0.74 22.17
CA LYS A 56 19.41 0.24 22.89
C LYS A 56 18.75 -0.33 24.14
N THR A 57 18.49 -1.63 24.16
CA THR A 57 18.14 -2.38 25.37
C THR A 57 19.42 -2.95 25.97
N GLU A 58 19.88 -2.40 27.10
CA GLU A 58 20.97 -2.96 27.93
C GLU A 58 20.53 -4.28 28.61
N ASP A 59 20.00 -5.23 27.84
CA ASP A 59 19.63 -6.56 28.33
C ASP A 59 20.71 -7.55 27.88
N GLU A 60 21.52 -7.99 28.84
CA GLU A 60 22.41 -9.13 28.70
C GLU A 60 21.61 -10.40 28.37
N GLU A 61 22.07 -11.11 27.33
CA GLU A 61 21.72 -12.48 26.93
C GLU A 61 20.23 -12.87 26.93
N LEU A 62 19.53 -12.51 25.86
CA LEU A 62 18.42 -13.34 25.34
C LEU A 62 18.74 -13.76 23.91
N SER A 63 18.86 -15.08 23.71
CA SER A 63 19.06 -15.71 22.40
C SER A 63 17.95 -15.32 21.41
N GLU A 64 18.25 -15.35 20.11
CA GLU A 64 17.32 -15.09 19.00
C GLU A 64 15.98 -15.83 19.08
N GLU A 65 15.92 -16.89 19.89
CA GLU A 65 14.75 -17.72 20.13
C GLU A 65 13.69 -17.09 21.05
N GLU A 66 14.01 -16.05 21.82
CA GLU A 66 13.10 -15.50 22.83
C GLU A 66 12.43 -14.16 22.45
N SER A 67 12.91 -13.45 21.42
CA SER A 67 12.44 -12.09 21.12
C SER A 67 11.17 -11.98 20.26
N CYS A 68 10.59 -13.07 19.77
CA CYS A 68 9.28 -13.05 19.09
C CYS A 68 8.51 -14.35 19.37
N GLN A 69 8.00 -14.47 20.59
CA GLN A 69 6.99 -15.48 20.89
C GLN A 69 5.74 -15.16 20.06
N GLY A 70 5.45 -16.00 19.06
CA GLY A 70 4.52 -15.70 17.96
C GLY A 70 3.30 -14.85 18.31
N CYS A 71 3.09 -13.78 17.55
CA CYS A 71 2.04 -12.78 17.80
C CYS A 71 0.87 -12.98 16.84
N ILE A 72 -0.36 -12.92 17.36
CA ILE A 72 -1.57 -12.85 16.54
C ILE A 72 -1.70 -11.41 16.02
N LEU A 73 -1.61 -11.25 14.71
CA LEU A 73 -1.75 -9.95 14.04
C LEU A 73 -3.22 -9.61 13.78
N HIS A 74 -4.03 -10.63 13.46
CA HIS A 74 -5.44 -10.48 13.15
C HIS A 74 -6.19 -11.79 13.42
N LEU A 75 -7.41 -11.70 13.96
CA LEU A 75 -8.31 -12.83 14.13
C LEU A 75 -9.72 -12.36 13.76
N GLU A 76 -10.33 -13.04 12.80
CA GLU A 76 -11.73 -12.83 12.43
C GLU A 76 -12.48 -14.16 12.37
N THR A 77 -13.76 -14.10 12.72
CA THR A 77 -14.71 -15.20 12.59
C THR A 77 -15.87 -14.76 11.70
N ARG A 78 -16.35 -15.70 10.86
CA ARG A 78 -17.49 -15.51 9.96
C ARG A 78 -18.38 -16.75 10.05
N THR A 79 -19.67 -16.60 9.81
CA THR A 79 -20.57 -17.76 9.66
C THR A 79 -20.14 -18.56 8.45
N SER A 80 -19.93 -19.88 8.61
CA SER A 80 -19.48 -20.69 7.48
C SER A 80 -20.56 -20.79 6.41
N LYS A 81 -20.13 -20.84 5.15
CA LYS A 81 -21.02 -21.14 4.02
C LYS A 81 -21.18 -22.65 3.79
N LYS A 82 -20.35 -23.47 4.43
CA LYS A 82 -20.41 -24.94 4.34
C LYS A 82 -21.46 -25.45 5.34
N LYS A 83 -22.27 -26.43 4.92
CA LYS A 83 -23.37 -26.96 5.76
C LYS A 83 -22.90 -27.72 7.01
N ASP A 84 -21.64 -28.18 7.01
CA ASP A 84 -21.08 -29.01 8.09
C ASP A 84 -20.31 -28.19 9.14
N PHE A 85 -20.21 -26.86 8.98
CA PHE A 85 -19.44 -26.00 9.86
C PHE A 85 -20.26 -24.78 10.28
N ASP A 86 -20.13 -24.36 11.54
CA ASP A 86 -20.82 -23.16 12.04
C ASP A 86 -20.02 -21.89 11.70
N PHE A 87 -18.69 -21.96 11.76
CA PHE A 87 -17.81 -20.80 11.61
C PHE A 87 -16.59 -21.08 10.74
N ASP A 88 -16.23 -20.09 9.92
CA ASP A 88 -14.92 -19.97 9.29
C ASP A 88 -14.08 -19.00 10.13
N ILE A 89 -12.85 -19.40 10.46
CA ILE A 89 -11.92 -18.62 11.29
C ILE A 89 -10.70 -18.26 10.43
N MET A 90 -10.42 -16.97 10.27
CA MET A 90 -9.19 -16.50 9.64
C MET A 90 -8.29 -15.88 10.70
N VAL A 91 -7.09 -16.44 10.85
CA VAL A 91 -6.08 -15.95 11.80
C VAL A 91 -4.81 -15.59 11.03
N ARG A 92 -4.32 -14.36 11.20
CA ARG A 92 -2.97 -13.98 10.77
C ARG A 92 -2.07 -13.99 11.99
N ILE A 93 -0.99 -14.75 11.89
CA ILE A 93 0.02 -14.90 12.94
C ILE A 93 1.40 -14.63 12.38
N ASN A 94 2.21 -13.91 13.14
CA ASN A 94 3.65 -13.84 12.91
C ASN A 94 4.32 -14.81 13.88
N ALA A 95 4.76 -15.96 13.39
CA ALA A 95 5.32 -17.02 14.21
C ALA A 95 6.36 -17.84 13.43
N THR A 96 7.30 -18.47 14.14
CA THR A 96 8.21 -19.44 13.56
C THR A 96 7.46 -20.69 13.09
N LYS A 97 8.03 -21.40 12.10
CA LYS A 97 7.43 -22.61 11.52
C LYS A 97 7.08 -23.65 12.59
N ASP A 98 7.96 -23.86 13.57
CA ASP A 98 7.73 -24.84 14.65
C ASP A 98 6.55 -24.45 15.54
N ARG A 99 6.36 -23.15 15.81
CA ARG A 99 5.19 -22.66 16.56
C ARG A 99 3.91 -22.82 15.78
N VAL A 100 3.92 -22.52 14.47
CA VAL A 100 2.76 -22.74 13.60
C VAL A 100 2.33 -24.22 13.65
N LEU A 101 3.29 -25.14 13.58
CA LEU A 101 3.02 -26.58 13.71
C LEU A 101 2.41 -26.96 15.07
N HIS A 102 2.90 -26.37 16.17
CA HIS A 102 2.30 -26.58 17.49
C HIS A 102 0.87 -26.05 17.57
N ILE A 103 0.61 -24.86 17.03
CA ILE A 103 -0.74 -24.27 16.97
C ILE A 103 -1.68 -25.18 16.17
N ILE A 104 -1.26 -25.69 15.02
CA ILE A 104 -2.08 -26.61 14.21
C ILE A 104 -2.43 -27.88 14.98
N LYS A 105 -1.46 -28.45 15.71
CA LYS A 105 -1.72 -29.63 16.56
C LYS A 105 -2.74 -29.31 17.64
N ALA A 106 -2.62 -28.16 18.31
CA ALA A 106 -3.57 -27.72 19.32
C ALA A 106 -4.97 -27.46 18.74
N LEU A 107 -5.08 -26.84 17.56
CA LEU A 107 -6.37 -26.58 16.90
C LEU A 107 -7.06 -27.88 16.47
N ARG A 108 -6.32 -28.84 15.91
CA ARG A 108 -6.86 -30.16 15.54
C ARG A 108 -7.35 -30.94 16.77
N ALA A 109 -6.69 -30.78 17.92
CA ALA A 109 -7.12 -31.40 19.17
C ALA A 109 -8.42 -30.78 19.73
N ASN A 110 -8.75 -29.54 19.34
CA ASN A 110 -9.94 -28.81 19.77
C ASN A 110 -11.03 -28.75 18.68
N SER A 111 -11.18 -29.82 17.89
CA SER A 111 -12.25 -29.98 16.90
C SER A 111 -12.31 -28.94 15.77
N VAL A 112 -11.19 -28.26 15.47
CA VAL A 112 -11.07 -27.46 14.24
C VAL A 112 -10.72 -28.39 13.08
N HIS A 113 -11.68 -28.57 12.18
CA HIS A 113 -11.53 -29.39 10.98
C HIS A 113 -11.30 -28.48 9.76
N ASP A 114 -10.43 -28.90 8.84
CA ASP A 114 -10.07 -28.17 7.60
C ASP A 114 -9.19 -26.90 7.81
N ILE A 115 -7.96 -27.10 8.31
CA ILE A 115 -6.97 -26.01 8.49
C ILE A 115 -6.17 -25.83 7.20
N ASN A 116 -6.35 -24.69 6.53
CA ASN A 116 -5.51 -24.26 5.41
C ASN A 116 -4.50 -23.20 5.88
N ILE A 117 -3.22 -23.38 5.52
CA ILE A 117 -2.12 -22.50 5.94
C ILE A 117 -1.63 -21.75 4.72
N LEU A 118 -1.75 -20.43 4.76
CA LEU A 118 -1.16 -19.54 3.76
C LEU A 118 0.11 -18.96 4.39
N ILE A 119 1.27 -19.32 3.83
CA ILE A 119 2.55 -18.78 4.26
C ILE A 119 2.87 -17.61 3.34
N GLU A 120 3.15 -16.43 3.89
CA GLU A 120 3.54 -15.24 3.11
C GLU A 120 4.91 -15.42 2.41
N GLU A 121 5.63 -16.50 2.68
CA GLU A 121 6.91 -16.82 2.03
C GLU A 121 6.77 -17.78 0.85
N LYS A 122 7.24 -17.25 -0.29
CA LYS A 122 7.22 -17.78 -1.67
C LYS A 122 5.84 -17.73 -2.31
N ILE A 123 5.69 -16.74 -3.19
CA ILE A 123 4.69 -16.72 -4.27
C ILE A 123 4.79 -18.07 -4.99
N SER A 124 3.93 -19.00 -4.61
CA SER A 124 3.79 -20.27 -5.31
C SER A 124 3.10 -19.95 -6.62
N ILE A 125 3.75 -20.20 -7.76
CA ILE A 125 3.12 -20.03 -9.08
C ILE A 125 1.83 -20.89 -9.18
N LYS A 126 1.74 -21.95 -8.36
CA LYS A 126 0.57 -22.83 -8.29
C LYS A 126 -0.59 -22.28 -7.45
N ASP A 127 -0.33 -21.33 -6.55
CA ASP A 127 -1.36 -20.71 -5.70
C ASP A 127 -0.98 -19.24 -5.43
N PRO A 128 -1.28 -18.33 -6.37
CA PRO A 128 -0.91 -16.92 -6.24
C PRO A 128 -1.73 -16.27 -5.12
N TRP A 129 -1.05 -15.54 -4.24
CA TRP A 129 -1.73 -14.69 -3.27
C TRP A 129 -2.54 -13.59 -3.97
N PHE A 130 -3.75 -13.35 -3.49
CA PHE A 130 -4.60 -12.22 -3.90
C PHE A 130 -5.34 -11.66 -2.68
N PRO A 131 -5.62 -10.34 -2.64
CA PRO A 131 -6.33 -9.70 -1.55
C PRO A 131 -7.75 -10.25 -1.43
N ARG A 132 -8.12 -10.75 -0.26
CA ARG A 132 -9.45 -11.35 0.03
C ARG A 132 -10.43 -10.36 0.64
N HIS A 133 -9.91 -9.33 1.28
CA HIS A 133 -10.67 -8.20 1.79
C HIS A 133 -10.10 -6.91 1.21
N ILE A 134 -10.93 -5.89 0.99
CA ILE A 134 -10.51 -4.63 0.38
C ILE A 134 -9.39 -3.92 1.16
N SER A 135 -9.35 -4.07 2.50
CA SER A 135 -8.26 -3.55 3.32
C SER A 135 -6.90 -4.22 3.07
N GLU A 136 -6.88 -5.39 2.43
CA GLU A 136 -5.64 -6.06 2.04
C GLU A 136 -4.97 -5.41 0.83
N LEU A 137 -5.67 -4.50 0.13
CA LEU A 137 -5.05 -3.67 -0.90
C LEU A 137 -3.96 -2.76 -0.33
N ASP A 138 -3.98 -2.47 0.98
CA ASP A 138 -2.92 -1.71 1.66
C ASP A 138 -1.57 -2.44 1.65
N PHE A 139 -1.54 -3.75 1.40
CA PHE A 139 -0.31 -4.52 1.22
C PHE A 139 0.23 -4.44 -0.21
N CYS A 140 -0.62 -4.06 -1.16
CA CYS A 140 -0.24 -3.90 -2.57
C CYS A 140 0.47 -2.56 -2.84
N THR A 141 0.46 -1.62 -1.90
CA THR A 141 1.08 -0.29 -2.06
C THR A 141 2.57 -0.37 -2.38
N HIS A 142 3.27 -1.39 -1.87
CA HIS A 142 4.71 -1.61 -2.11
C HIS A 142 5.02 -2.42 -3.37
N LEU A 143 3.99 -2.98 -4.03
CA LEU A 143 4.16 -3.74 -5.29
C LEU A 143 4.24 -2.83 -6.52
N MET A 144 4.12 -1.51 -6.35
CA MET A 144 4.31 -0.56 -7.43
C MET A 144 5.79 -0.42 -7.79
N THR A 145 6.30 -1.37 -8.57
CA THR A 145 7.67 -1.38 -9.12
C THR A 145 8.00 -0.19 -10.04
N LYS A 146 6.99 0.59 -10.44
CA LYS A 146 7.15 1.84 -11.21
C LYS A 146 7.04 3.10 -10.36
N PHE A 147 6.95 2.96 -9.05
CA PHE A 147 6.91 4.10 -8.15
C PHE A 147 8.33 4.51 -7.77
N GLU A 148 9.07 4.94 -8.78
CA GLU A 148 10.25 5.76 -8.55
C GLU A 148 9.79 7.23 -8.59
N PRO A 149 10.03 8.04 -7.55
CA PRO A 149 9.90 9.49 -7.67
C PRO A 149 10.90 10.04 -8.72
N ASP A 150 11.90 9.23 -9.06
CA ASP A 150 12.81 9.49 -10.15
C ASP A 150 12.08 9.24 -11.48
N LEU A 151 11.99 10.32 -12.25
CA LEU A 151 11.40 10.31 -13.57
C LEU A 151 12.39 9.66 -14.55
N ASP A 152 11.89 9.03 -15.61
CA ASP A 152 12.72 8.63 -16.74
C ASP A 152 13.39 9.86 -17.37
N MET A 153 14.59 9.68 -17.96
CA MET A 153 15.33 10.78 -18.59
C MET A 153 14.55 11.49 -19.71
N ASP A 154 13.64 10.77 -20.38
CA ASP A 154 12.80 11.31 -21.47
C ASP A 154 11.54 12.03 -20.95
N HIS A 155 11.29 12.02 -19.64
CA HIS A 155 10.15 12.71 -19.06
C HIS A 155 10.38 14.24 -19.11
N PRO A 156 9.40 15.05 -19.57
CA PRO A 156 9.59 16.50 -19.74
C PRO A 156 9.97 17.22 -18.43
N GLY A 157 9.50 16.73 -17.30
CA GLY A 157 9.86 17.20 -15.96
C GLY A 157 11.11 16.58 -15.32
N PHE A 158 11.92 15.79 -16.05
CA PHE A 158 13.08 15.08 -15.49
C PHE A 158 14.08 16.03 -14.81
N SER A 159 14.43 17.11 -15.50
CA SER A 159 15.39 18.10 -15.01
C SER A 159 14.78 19.11 -14.03
N ASP A 160 13.45 19.19 -13.96
CA ASP A 160 12.74 20.12 -13.09
C ASP A 160 12.75 19.62 -11.64
N GLN A 161 13.49 20.32 -10.78
CA GLN A 161 13.62 19.97 -9.36
C GLN A 161 12.33 20.27 -8.58
N VAL A 162 11.62 21.36 -8.91
CA VAL A 162 10.38 21.77 -8.24
C VAL A 162 9.28 20.75 -8.56
N TYR A 163 9.16 20.36 -9.83
CA TYR A 163 8.21 19.33 -10.26
C TYR A 163 8.50 17.97 -9.61
N ARG A 164 9.77 17.55 -9.53
CA ARG A 164 10.15 16.30 -8.85
C ARG A 164 9.81 16.32 -7.37
N ALA A 165 10.13 17.41 -6.66
CA ALA A 165 9.78 17.57 -5.26
C ALA A 165 8.26 17.55 -5.06
N ARG A 166 7.50 18.22 -5.95
CA ARG A 166 6.04 18.23 -5.93
C ARG A 166 5.44 16.85 -6.19
N ARG A 167 5.97 16.10 -7.17
CA ARG A 167 5.62 14.70 -7.43
C ARG A 167 5.84 13.83 -6.21
N LYS A 168 6.99 13.98 -5.53
CA LYS A 168 7.32 13.25 -4.29
C LYS A 168 6.30 13.54 -3.18
N GLN A 169 5.89 14.80 -2.99
CA GLN A 169 4.87 15.15 -1.99
C GLN A 169 3.53 14.46 -2.26
N ILE A 170 3.04 14.49 -3.50
CA ILE A 170 1.77 13.84 -3.86
C ILE A 170 1.89 12.32 -3.76
N ALA A 171 3.05 11.78 -4.14
CA ALA A 171 3.40 10.37 -3.98
C ALA A 171 3.33 9.92 -2.51
N GLU A 172 3.90 10.70 -1.58
CA GLU A 172 3.89 10.40 -0.15
C GLU A 172 2.46 10.32 0.41
N ILE A 173 1.53 11.15 -0.09
CA ILE A 173 0.11 11.08 0.28
C ILE A 173 -0.49 9.70 -0.08
N ALA A 174 -0.27 9.25 -1.32
CA ALA A 174 -0.77 7.94 -1.76
C ALA A 174 -0.11 6.77 -1.01
N PHE A 175 1.16 6.92 -0.64
CA PHE A 175 1.91 5.89 0.09
C PHE A 175 1.41 5.73 1.54
N LEU A 176 1.03 6.83 2.18
CA LEU A 176 0.60 6.84 3.58
C LEU A 176 -0.87 6.47 3.76
N TYR A 177 -1.69 6.61 2.72
CA TYR A 177 -3.11 6.27 2.76
C TYR A 177 -3.36 4.82 3.18
N LYS A 178 -4.38 4.63 4.02
CA LYS A 178 -4.90 3.31 4.42
C LYS A 178 -6.39 3.18 4.15
N TYR A 179 -6.81 1.95 3.84
CA TYR A 179 -8.22 1.65 3.62
C TYR A 179 -9.08 2.06 4.83
N GLY A 180 -10.15 2.79 4.57
CA GLY A 180 -11.10 3.28 5.57
C GLY A 180 -10.81 4.71 6.04
N GLU A 181 -9.66 5.27 5.72
CA GLU A 181 -9.35 6.68 5.94
C GLU A 181 -9.96 7.55 4.82
N SER A 182 -10.19 8.83 5.10
CA SER A 182 -10.51 9.82 4.07
C SER A 182 -9.29 10.09 3.21
N ILE A 183 -9.45 10.14 1.88
CA ILE A 183 -8.37 10.43 0.96
C ILE A 183 -7.88 11.88 1.20
N PRO A 184 -6.60 12.10 1.54
CA PRO A 184 -6.12 13.45 1.84
C PRO A 184 -6.27 14.38 0.63
N ARG A 185 -6.76 15.59 0.90
CA ARG A 185 -6.93 16.61 -0.15
C ARG A 185 -5.58 17.21 -0.54
N VAL A 186 -5.41 17.48 -1.83
CA VAL A 186 -4.21 18.10 -2.39
C VAL A 186 -4.51 19.56 -2.70
N ASN A 187 -3.73 20.46 -2.11
CA ASN A 187 -3.76 21.88 -2.47
C ASN A 187 -3.00 22.09 -3.77
N TYR A 188 -3.70 22.05 -4.89
CA TYR A 188 -3.12 22.28 -6.21
C TYR A 188 -2.67 23.73 -6.38
N THR A 189 -1.53 23.94 -7.04
CA THR A 189 -1.03 25.27 -7.37
C THR A 189 -1.85 25.89 -8.51
N GLU A 190 -1.78 27.21 -8.66
CA GLU A 190 -2.41 27.90 -9.80
C GLU A 190 -1.90 27.39 -11.15
N GLU A 191 -0.64 26.97 -11.23
CA GLU A 191 -0.05 26.40 -12.43
C GLU A 191 -0.59 25.00 -12.76
N GLU A 192 -0.76 24.16 -11.73
CA GLU A 192 -1.40 22.84 -11.87
C GLU A 192 -2.86 23.00 -12.34
N ILE A 193 -3.61 23.93 -11.73
CA ILE A 193 -5.01 24.22 -12.09
C ILE A 193 -5.10 24.78 -13.52
N ARG A 194 -4.18 25.67 -13.92
CA ARG A 194 -4.13 26.20 -15.29
C ARG A 194 -3.88 25.09 -16.31
N THR A 195 -2.95 24.19 -16.01
CA THR A 195 -2.64 23.03 -16.87
C THR A 195 -3.86 22.13 -17.03
N TRP A 196 -4.55 21.84 -15.93
CA TRP A 196 -5.83 21.13 -15.94
C TRP A 196 -6.86 21.83 -16.83
N GLY A 197 -7.04 23.15 -16.69
CA GLY A 197 -8.01 23.91 -17.46
C GLY A 197 -7.78 23.87 -18.97
N VAL A 198 -6.51 23.94 -19.40
CA VAL A 198 -6.15 23.79 -20.82
C VAL A 198 -6.57 22.42 -21.36
N VAL A 199 -6.22 21.34 -20.64
CA VAL A 199 -6.57 19.97 -21.05
C VAL A 199 -8.08 19.77 -21.03
N TYR A 200 -8.74 20.19 -19.97
CA TYR A 200 -10.18 20.06 -19.77
C TYR A 200 -10.97 20.73 -20.91
N ASN A 201 -10.63 21.98 -21.24
CA ASN A 201 -11.30 22.72 -22.31
C ASN A 201 -11.09 22.06 -23.67
N ASN A 202 -9.84 21.66 -23.98
CA ASN A 202 -9.52 21.00 -25.24
C ASN A 202 -10.30 19.68 -25.39
N LEU A 203 -10.25 18.80 -24.39
CA LEU A 203 -10.97 17.52 -24.43
C LEU A 203 -12.48 17.72 -24.52
N LYS A 204 -13.04 18.69 -23.78
CA LYS A 204 -14.49 18.97 -23.76
C LYS A 204 -15.05 19.29 -25.15
N THR A 205 -14.26 19.90 -26.05
CA THR A 205 -14.68 20.14 -27.43
C THR A 205 -14.88 18.88 -28.26
N PHE A 206 -14.16 17.80 -27.95
CA PHE A 206 -14.22 16.53 -28.68
C PHE A 206 -15.25 15.55 -28.10
N LEU A 207 -15.66 15.72 -26.84
CA LEU A 207 -16.57 14.80 -26.15
C LEU A 207 -17.89 14.54 -26.91
N PRO A 208 -18.60 15.55 -27.45
CA PRO A 208 -19.90 15.29 -28.09
C PRO A 208 -19.82 14.38 -29.30
N THR A 209 -18.68 14.34 -29.99
CA THR A 209 -18.47 13.60 -31.23
C THR A 209 -17.75 12.28 -31.02
N HIS A 210 -16.96 12.12 -29.95
CA HIS A 210 -16.09 10.96 -29.74
C HIS A 210 -16.45 10.13 -28.51
N ALA A 211 -17.15 10.69 -27.53
CA ALA A 211 -17.51 9.96 -26.32
C ALA A 211 -18.83 9.20 -26.49
N CYS A 212 -18.95 8.05 -25.83
CA CYS A 212 -20.21 7.33 -25.78
C CYS A 212 -21.24 8.07 -24.91
N LYS A 213 -22.52 7.76 -25.12
CA LYS A 213 -23.63 8.38 -24.38
C LYS A 213 -23.47 8.25 -22.86
N GLN A 214 -23.06 7.09 -22.36
CA GLN A 214 -22.86 6.84 -20.93
C GLN A 214 -21.83 7.80 -20.32
N TYR A 215 -20.74 8.06 -21.05
CA TYR A 215 -19.73 9.02 -20.61
C TYR A 215 -20.31 10.42 -20.53
N LEU A 216 -21.02 10.88 -21.57
CA LEU A 216 -21.62 12.22 -21.60
C LEU A 216 -22.64 12.43 -20.48
N ASP A 217 -23.50 11.43 -20.25
CA ASP A 217 -24.52 11.45 -19.20
C ASP A 217 -23.86 11.60 -17.82
N VAL A 218 -22.88 10.74 -17.49
CA VAL A 218 -22.18 10.78 -16.20
C VAL A 218 -21.30 12.02 -16.05
N PHE A 219 -20.62 12.45 -17.12
CA PHE A 219 -19.76 13.64 -17.09
C PHE A 219 -20.55 14.89 -16.71
N SER A 220 -21.77 15.05 -17.23
CA SER A 220 -22.66 16.16 -16.85
C SER A 220 -23.04 16.17 -15.36
N ILE A 221 -23.08 14.99 -14.71
CA ILE A 221 -23.33 14.85 -13.27
C ILE A 221 -22.07 15.17 -12.48
N LEU A 222 -20.90 14.71 -12.94
CA LEU A 222 -19.60 15.01 -12.32
C LEU A 222 -19.31 16.52 -12.30
N GLU A 223 -19.69 17.26 -13.34
CA GLU A 223 -19.59 18.73 -13.37
C GLU A 223 -20.45 19.40 -12.28
N LYS A 224 -21.63 18.86 -12.01
CA LYS A 224 -22.59 19.41 -11.04
C LYS A 224 -22.28 19.01 -9.60
N GLU A 225 -21.89 17.75 -9.37
CA GLU A 225 -21.81 17.15 -8.04
C GLU A 225 -20.35 17.00 -7.54
N CYS A 226 -19.37 16.84 -8.44
CA CYS A 226 -17.97 16.56 -8.07
C CYS A 226 -17.00 17.71 -8.39
N GLY A 227 -17.52 18.87 -8.82
CA GLY A 227 -16.70 20.06 -9.08
C GLY A 227 -15.78 19.94 -10.30
N TYR A 228 -16.11 19.09 -11.28
CA TYR A 228 -15.38 19.01 -12.55
C TYR A 228 -15.59 20.32 -13.33
N ARG A 229 -14.56 21.18 -13.35
CA ARG A 229 -14.57 22.46 -14.10
C ARG A 229 -13.16 22.79 -14.58
N ALA A 230 -13.04 23.67 -15.57
CA ALA A 230 -11.74 24.07 -16.11
C ALA A 230 -10.82 24.75 -15.07
N ASP A 231 -11.39 25.41 -14.07
CA ASP A 231 -10.68 26.17 -13.03
C ASP A 231 -10.56 25.41 -11.70
N ASN A 232 -10.91 24.11 -11.67
CA ASN A 232 -10.86 23.31 -10.46
C ASN A 232 -10.52 21.85 -10.75
N ILE A 233 -9.43 21.36 -10.16
CA ILE A 233 -9.09 19.93 -10.18
C ILE A 233 -9.93 19.23 -9.11
N PRO A 234 -10.79 18.25 -9.46
CA PRO A 234 -11.60 17.51 -8.50
C PRO A 234 -10.75 16.76 -7.47
N GLN A 235 -11.20 16.74 -6.21
CA GLN A 235 -10.52 16.00 -5.14
C GLN A 235 -11.00 14.55 -5.13
N LEU A 236 -10.05 13.62 -4.95
CA LEU A 236 -10.35 12.19 -5.01
C LEU A 236 -11.36 11.72 -3.95
N GLU A 237 -11.40 12.35 -2.77
CA GLU A 237 -12.37 12.04 -1.72
C GLU A 237 -13.82 12.33 -2.16
N ASP A 238 -14.04 13.46 -2.85
CA ASP A 238 -15.38 13.83 -3.34
C ASP A 238 -15.84 12.87 -4.43
N VAL A 239 -14.92 12.54 -5.36
CA VAL A 239 -15.20 11.57 -6.42
C VAL A 239 -15.45 10.18 -5.84
N SER A 240 -14.66 9.73 -4.86
CA SER A 240 -14.85 8.44 -4.21
C SER A 240 -16.20 8.37 -3.50
N SER A 241 -16.58 9.42 -2.77
CA SER A 241 -17.87 9.52 -2.09
C SER A 241 -19.03 9.49 -3.08
N PHE A 242 -18.92 10.24 -4.19
CA PHE A 242 -19.91 10.20 -5.26
C PHE A 242 -20.04 8.79 -5.85
N LEU A 243 -18.93 8.14 -6.19
CA LEU A 243 -18.96 6.79 -6.78
C LEU A 243 -19.59 5.78 -5.82
N LYS A 244 -19.21 5.76 -4.54
CA LYS A 244 -19.80 4.90 -3.50
C LYS A 244 -21.30 5.15 -3.28
N SER A 245 -21.78 6.36 -3.56
CA SER A 245 -23.22 6.66 -3.48
C SER A 245 -24.02 6.07 -4.63
N LYS A 246 -23.36 5.67 -5.73
CA LYS A 246 -24.00 5.06 -6.89
C LYS A 246 -23.98 3.53 -6.74
N PRO A 247 -25.05 2.83 -7.16
CA PRO A 247 -25.21 1.40 -6.91
C PRO A 247 -24.23 0.48 -7.67
N PHE A 248 -23.29 1.02 -8.43
CA PHE A 248 -22.41 0.28 -9.34
C PHE A 248 -20.92 0.33 -8.97
N PHE A 249 -20.54 1.03 -7.90
CA PHE A 249 -19.14 1.27 -7.51
C PHE A 249 -18.85 0.90 -6.06
#